data_AF-A0A1H1FWS4-F1
#
_entry.id   AF-A0A1H1FWS4-F1
#
_cell.length_a   1.000
_cell.length_b   1.000
_cell.length_c   1.000
_cell.angle_alpha   90.00
_cell.angle_beta   90.00
_cell.angle_gamma   90.00
#
_symmetry.space_group_name_H-M   'P 1'
#
loop_
_entity.id
_entity.type
_entity.pdbx_description
1 polymer ?
#
loop_
_entity_poly.entity_id
_entity_poly.type
_entity_poly.pdbx_seq_one_letter_code
_entity_poly.pdbx_strand_id
1 'polypeptide(L)' 'MPTTDNTPRCLDCGGYGSAAVRTLDTPTGTYTLTTVTCPACSGTGMAAR' A
#
# COMPACT_ATOMS: atom_id res chain seq x y z
N MET A 1 -11.67 23.38 -11.64
CA MET A 1 -12.55 22.80 -10.60
C MET A 1 -11.81 21.59 -10.06
N PRO A 2 -11.45 21.51 -8.76
CA PRO A 2 -10.88 20.28 -8.24
C PRO A 2 -11.97 19.21 -8.33
N THR A 3 -11.78 18.20 -9.16
CA THR A 3 -12.64 17.01 -9.15
C THR A 3 -12.46 16.36 -7.79
N THR A 4 -13.47 16.47 -6.93
CA THR A 4 -13.53 15.68 -5.70
C THR A 4 -13.49 14.23 -6.13
N ASP A 5 -12.33 13.61 -5.97
CA ASP A 5 -12.13 12.21 -6.25
C ASP A 5 -12.88 11.41 -5.19
N ASN A 6 -14.16 11.14 -5.46
CA ASN A 6 -15.06 10.36 -4.62
C ASN A 6 -14.81 8.85 -4.78
N THR A 7 -13.67 8.42 -5.34
CA THR A 7 -13.37 6.99 -5.36
C THR A 7 -13.26 6.48 -3.92
N PRO A 8 -13.96 5.39 -3.57
CA PRO A 8 -13.87 4.80 -2.25
C PRO A 8 -12.45 4.23 -2.08
N ARG A 9 -11.55 5.05 -1.54
CA ARG A 9 -10.16 4.69 -1.29
C ARG A 9 -10.02 4.18 0.14
N CYS A 10 -9.17 3.18 0.30
CA CYS A 10 -8.76 2.76 1.64
C CYS A 10 -7.92 3.87 2.28
N LEU A 11 -8.51 4.64 3.20
CA LEU A 11 -7.86 5.78 3.82
C LEU A 11 -6.64 5.36 4.66
N ASP A 12 -6.70 4.17 5.27
CA ASP A 12 -5.59 3.61 6.07
C ASP A 12 -4.29 3.46 5.27
N CYS A 13 -4.39 3.29 3.95
CA CYS A 13 -3.23 3.15 3.05
C CYS A 13 -3.23 4.20 1.93
N GLY A 14 -3.97 5.30 2.10
CA GLY A 14 -4.02 6.40 1.12
C GLY A 14 -4.58 6.02 -0.26
N GLY A 15 -5.32 4.92 -0.36
CA GLY A 15 -5.80 4.36 -1.63
C GLY A 15 -4.81 3.45 -2.35
N TYR A 16 -3.61 3.25 -1.80
CA TYR A 16 -2.62 2.34 -2.35
C TYR A 16 -2.84 0.96 -1.73
N GLY A 17 -3.39 0.02 -2.51
CA GLY A 17 -3.70 -1.33 -2.03
C GLY A 17 -2.48 -2.09 -1.49
N SER A 18 -1.29 -1.69 -1.90
CA SER A 18 -0.03 -2.28 -1.45
C SER A 18 1.07 -1.23 -1.37
N ALA A 19 2.01 -1.42 -0.45
CA ALA A 19 3.23 -0.63 -0.34
C ALA A 19 4.46 -1.51 -0.52
N ALA A 20 5.46 -1.01 -1.25
CA ALA A 20 6.73 -1.69 -1.39
C ALA A 20 7.66 -1.29 -0.24
N VAL A 21 8.04 -2.26 0.58
CA VAL A 21 8.95 -2.08 1.73
C VAL A 21 10.32 -2.60 1.34
N ARG A 22 11.33 -1.74 1.45
CA ARG A 22 12.74 -2.14 1.27
C ARG A 22 13.29 -2.54 2.63
N THR A 23 13.70 -3.80 2.74
CA THR A 23 14.34 -4.32 3.95
C THR A 23 15.78 -4.63 3.62
N LEU A 24 16.71 -4.07 4.41
CA LEU A 24 18.13 -4.42 4.30
C LEU A 24 18.34 -5.74 5.04
N ASP A 25 18.80 -6.75 4.32
CA ASP A 25 19.33 -7.97 4.89
C ASP A 25 20.75 -7.66 5.40
N THR A 26 20.87 -7.41 6.71
CA THR A 26 22.13 -7.00 7.33
C THR A 26 23.26 -8.03 7.24
N PRO A 27 23.02 -9.36 7.33
CA PRO A 27 24.11 -10.34 7.19
C PRO A 27 24.62 -10.50 5.75
N THR A 28 23.79 -10.32 4.72
CA THR A 28 24.23 -10.44 3.31
C THR A 28 24.49 -9.10 2.64
N GLY A 29 24.06 -7.99 3.24
CA GLY A 29 24.14 -6.65 2.66
C GLY A 29 23.19 -6.42 1.48
N THR A 30 22.27 -7.34 1.22
CA THR A 30 21.32 -7.24 0.10
C THR A 30 20.03 -6.53 0.50
N TYR A 31 19.46 -5.74 -0.40
CA TYR A 31 18.12 -5.17 -0.20
C TYR A 31 17.06 -6.10 -0.75
N THR A 32 16.14 -6.52 0.10
CA THR A 32 14.95 -7.26 -0.30
C THR A 32 13.78 -6.28 -0.43
N LEU A 33 13.14 -6.27 -1.58
CA LEU A 33 11.91 -5.52 -1.79
C LEU A 33 10.73 -6.45 -1.50
N THR A 34 9.99 -6.15 -0.44
CA THR A 34 8.79 -6.91 -0.06
C THR A 34 7.55 -6.07 -0.32
N THR A 35 6.63 -6.58 -1.11
CA THR A 35 5.33 -5.93 -1.29
C THR A 35 4.42 -6.32 -0.13
N VAL A 36 4.05 -5.34 0.68
CA VAL A 36 3.11 -5.52 1.79
C VAL A 36 1.74 -5.04 1.32
N THR A 37 0.75 -5.92 1.33
CA THR A 37 -0.63 -5.55 1.07
C THR A 37 -1.21 -4.81 2.27
N CYS A 38 -1.97 -3.77 1.98
CA CYS A 38 -2.71 -3.05 3.00
C CYS A 38 -3.77 -3.98 3.61
N PRO A 39 -3.69 -4.32 4.92
CA PRO A 39 -4.62 -5.27 5.52
C PRO A 39 -6.05 -4.70 5.56
N ALA A 40 -6.20 -3.38 5.73
CA ALA A 40 -7.50 -2.71 5.80
C ALA A 40 -8.33 -2.83 4.50
N CYS A 41 -7.69 -2.96 3.34
CA CYS A 41 -8.37 -3.18 2.06
C CYS A 41 -7.96 -4.48 1.35
N SER A 42 -7.29 -5.39 2.05
CA SER A 42 -6.85 -6.68 1.51
C SER A 42 -6.12 -6.56 0.15
N GLY A 43 -5.30 -5.53 -0.03
CA GLY A 43 -4.58 -5.36 -1.30
C GLY A 43 -5.31 -4.57 -2.40
N THR A 44 -6.60 -4.24 -2.23
CA THR A 44 -7.42 -3.66 -3.32
C THR A 44 -7.26 -2.15 -3.47
N GLY A 45 -6.79 -1.46 -2.42
CA GLY A 45 -6.70 0.01 -2.41
C GLY A 45 -8.06 0.70 -2.29
N MET A 46 -9.15 -0.07 -2.29
CA MET A 46 -10.51 0.43 -2.21
C MET A 46 -11.11 0.13 -0.84
N ALA A 47 -11.98 1.01 -0.34
CA ALA A 47 -12.77 0.71 0.84
C ALA A 47 -13.74 -0.43 0.49
N ALA A 48 -13.75 -1.50 1.29
CA ALA A 48 -14.76 -2.55 1.16
C ALA A 48 -16.13 -1.91 1.37
N ARG A 49 -16.99 -2.01 0.35
CA ARG A 49 -18.36 -1.49 0.37
C ARG A 49 -19.25 -2.30 1.29
#